data_AF-A0A1G3BLA5-F1
#
_entry.id   AF-A0A1G3BLA5-F1
#
_cell.length_a   1.000
_cell.length_b   1.000
_cell.length_c   1.000
_cell.angle_alpha   90.00
_cell.angle_beta   90.00
_cell.angle_gamma   90.00
#
_symmetry.space_group_name_H-M   'P 1'
#
loop_
_entity.id
_entity.type
_entity.pdbx_description
1 polymer ?
#
loop_
_entity_poly.entity_id
_entity_poly.type
_entity_poly.pdbx_seq_one_letter_code
_entity_poly.pdbx_strand_id
1 'polypeptide(L)'
;MDINRDTKVADLVKKQPKAAVVFKRHGFFTLMARLQGGAVGDVTIEKACSQQGADVEKLLGDLKAEMKACCPQPSAQAETGEIKIHKGMKTTEVTNTYPAAKSIFVKYFGKGCFDCPAFGTEDIAFACLMHNTDVNKFVNECVEAVRKEREAKAGAGLA
;
A
#
# COMPACT_ATOMS: atom_id res chain seq x y z
N MET A 1 18.67 -8.08 11.46
CA MET A 1 18.20 -8.25 12.84
C MET A 1 17.25 -9.42 12.84
N ASP A 2 17.56 -10.45 13.62
CA ASP A 2 16.73 -11.65 13.70
C ASP A 2 15.50 -11.35 14.55
N ILE A 3 14.32 -11.38 13.92
CA ILE A 3 13.05 -11.18 14.60
C ILE A 3 12.58 -12.52 15.13
N ASN A 4 12.48 -12.63 16.45
CA ASN A 4 12.07 -13.83 17.17
C ASN A 4 11.16 -13.46 18.35
N ARG A 5 10.66 -14.47 19.06
CA ARG A 5 9.72 -14.33 20.18
C ARG A 5 10.24 -13.43 21.31
N ASP A 6 11.56 -13.42 21.52
CA ASP A 6 12.26 -12.66 22.56
C ASP A 6 12.60 -11.22 22.14
N THR A 7 12.30 -10.87 20.89
CA THR A 7 12.55 -9.53 20.39
C THR A 7 11.69 -8.52 21.14
N LYS A 8 12.32 -7.47 21.67
CA LYS A 8 11.61 -6.39 22.37
C LYS A 8 10.81 -5.56 21.38
N VAL A 9 9.51 -5.41 21.64
CA VAL A 9 8.60 -4.69 20.74
C VAL A 9 9.03 -3.23 20.58
N ALA A 10 9.47 -2.58 21.67
CA ALA A 10 9.95 -1.21 21.65
C ALA A 10 11.17 -1.01 20.74
N ASP A 11 12.19 -1.87 20.87
CA ASP A 11 13.39 -1.81 20.02
C ASP A 11 13.09 -2.15 18.57
N LEU A 12 12.21 -3.12 18.33
CA LEU A 12 11.80 -3.49 16.99
C LEU A 12 11.09 -2.34 16.29
N VAL A 13 10.11 -1.70 16.93
CA VAL A 13 9.39 -0.56 16.34
C VAL A 13 10.31 0.65 16.17
N LYS A 14 11.24 0.89 17.11
CA LYS A 14 12.23 1.98 17.01
C LYS A 14 13.18 1.79 15.83
N LYS A 15 13.63 0.55 15.59
CA LYS A 15 14.52 0.22 14.46
C LYS A 15 13.76 0.04 13.15
N GLN A 16 12.50 -0.37 13.22
CA GLN A 16 11.64 -0.69 12.09
C GLN A 16 10.25 -0.09 12.32
N PRO A 17 10.02 1.19 11.96
CA PRO A 17 8.71 1.84 12.12
C PRO A 17 7.57 1.08 11.43
N LYS A 18 7.88 0.38 10.32
CA LYS A 18 6.95 -0.49 9.59
C LYS A 18 6.39 -1.63 10.45
N ALA A 19 7.14 -2.12 11.43
CA ALA A 19 6.68 -3.18 12.32
C ALA A 19 5.43 -2.75 13.10
N ALA A 20 5.31 -1.46 13.47
CA ALA A 20 4.13 -0.94 14.15
C ALA A 20 2.83 -1.15 13.37
N VAL A 21 2.89 -1.12 12.03
CA VAL A 21 1.73 -1.36 11.16
C VAL A 21 1.29 -2.82 11.24
N VAL A 22 2.24 -3.76 11.31
CA VAL A 22 1.95 -5.18 11.50
C VAL A 22 1.28 -5.40 12.87
N PHE A 23 1.84 -4.85 13.95
CA PHE A 23 1.25 -4.95 15.28
C PHE A 23 -0.19 -4.40 15.33
N LYS A 24 -0.44 -3.23 14.73
CA LYS A 24 -1.81 -2.69 14.63
C LYS A 24 -2.77 -3.62 13.90
N ARG A 25 -2.36 -4.21 12.76
CA ARG A 25 -3.17 -5.18 12.01
C ARG A 25 -3.57 -6.42 12.82
N HIS A 26 -2.70 -6.85 13.73
CA HIS A 26 -2.94 -7.98 14.62
C HIS A 26 -3.67 -7.62 15.92
N GLY A 27 -4.14 -6.37 16.07
CA GLY A 27 -4.94 -5.97 17.24
C GLY A 27 -4.13 -5.38 18.40
N PHE A 28 -2.82 -5.19 18.25
CA PHE A 28 -1.95 -4.65 19.31
C PHE A 28 -2.06 -3.12 19.48
N PHE A 29 -3.23 -2.54 19.25
CA PHE A 29 -3.45 -1.08 19.30
C PHE A 29 -3.11 -0.49 20.66
N THR A 30 -3.53 -1.13 21.75
CA THR A 30 -3.25 -0.68 23.13
C THR A 30 -1.76 -0.70 23.45
N LEU A 31 -1.05 -1.73 23.00
CA LEU A 31 0.40 -1.83 23.17
C LEU A 31 1.12 -0.73 22.38
N MET A 32 0.69 -0.48 21.14
CA MET A 32 1.25 0.58 20.30
C MET A 32 0.99 1.98 20.87
N ALA A 33 -0.20 2.23 21.43
CA ALA A 33 -0.51 3.50 22.09
C ALA A 33 0.37 3.72 23.33
N ARG A 34 0.61 2.68 24.13
CA ARG A 34 1.52 2.74 25.29
C ARG A 34 2.98 3.01 24.88
N LEU A 35 3.42 2.45 23.75
CA LEU A 35 4.77 2.69 23.21
C LEU A 35 4.97 4.16 22.84
N GLN A 36 3.97 4.79 22.22
CA GLN A 36 4.02 6.21 21.86
C GLN A 36 4.10 7.13 23.09
N GLY A 37 3.50 6.71 24.22
CA GLY A 37 3.60 7.42 25.50
C GLY A 37 4.85 7.08 26.32
N GLY A 38 5.80 6.28 25.79
CA GLY A 38 7.02 5.87 26.51
C GLY A 38 6.79 4.88 27.67
N ALA A 39 5.59 4.31 27.78
CA ALA A 39 5.13 3.52 28.93
C ALA A 39 5.12 2.00 28.68
N VAL A 40 6.08 1.51 27.90
CA VAL A 40 6.26 0.07 27.63
C VAL A 40 7.69 -0.29 27.96
N GLY A 41 7.88 -1.05 29.04
CA GLY A 41 9.18 -1.58 29.45
C GLY A 41 9.65 -2.72 28.54
N ASP A 42 10.42 -3.65 29.11
CA ASP A 42 10.92 -4.88 28.45
C ASP A 42 9.82 -5.88 28.04
N VAL A 43 8.90 -5.46 27.16
CA VAL A 43 7.87 -6.31 26.60
C VAL A 43 8.38 -6.96 25.31
N THR A 44 8.51 -8.27 25.33
CA THR A 44 8.85 -9.10 24.16
C THR A 44 7.60 -9.42 23.33
N ILE A 45 7.80 -9.83 22.07
CA ILE A 45 6.71 -10.24 21.18
C ILE A 45 5.89 -11.37 21.82
N GLU A 46 6.55 -12.38 22.41
CA GLU A 46 5.86 -13.48 23.10
C GLU A 46 4.95 -12.98 24.23
N LYS A 47 5.49 -12.14 25.11
CA LYS A 47 4.75 -11.62 26.26
C LYS A 47 3.56 -10.77 25.83
N ALA A 48 3.72 -9.98 24.77
CA ALA A 48 2.63 -9.23 24.18
C ALA A 48 1.52 -10.15 23.64
N CYS A 49 1.89 -11.18 22.88
CA CYS A 49 0.97 -12.18 22.34
C CYS A 49 0.21 -12.94 23.43
N SER A 50 0.91 -13.44 24.44
CA SER A 50 0.29 -14.16 25.57
C SER A 50 -0.69 -13.29 26.36
N GLN A 51 -0.40 -11.99 26.51
CA GLN A 51 -1.30 -11.06 27.20
C GLN A 51 -2.58 -10.74 26.42
N GLN A 52 -2.55 -10.82 25.09
CA GLN A 52 -3.68 -10.49 24.23
C GLN A 52 -4.36 -11.72 23.58
N GLY A 53 -3.85 -12.93 23.84
CA GLY A 53 -4.34 -14.15 23.20
C GLY A 53 -4.09 -14.19 21.69
N ALA A 54 -3.07 -13.46 21.22
CA ALA A 54 -2.74 -13.39 19.80
C ALA A 54 -1.75 -14.49 19.40
N ASP A 55 -1.87 -14.97 18.15
CA ASP A 55 -0.99 -16.00 17.60
C ASP A 55 0.42 -15.45 17.34
N VAL A 56 1.38 -15.92 18.14
CA VAL A 56 2.78 -15.48 18.07
C VAL A 56 3.47 -15.93 16.79
N GLU A 57 3.14 -17.12 16.27
CA GLU A 57 3.77 -17.67 15.08
C GLU A 57 3.33 -16.93 13.84
N LYS A 58 2.02 -16.66 13.75
CA LYS A 58 1.43 -15.86 12.67
C LYS A 58 1.98 -14.43 12.68
N LEU A 59 2.08 -13.80 13.84
CA LEU A 59 2.63 -12.45 13.96
C LEU A 59 4.11 -12.40 13.55
N LEU A 60 4.92 -13.37 13.99
CA LEU A 60 6.33 -13.46 13.59
C LEU A 60 6.49 -13.70 12.09
N GLY A 61 5.63 -14.53 11.50
CA GLY A 61 5.59 -14.74 10.05
C GLY A 61 5.30 -13.46 9.29
N ASP A 62 4.26 -12.72 9.69
CA ASP A 62 3.87 -11.47 9.07
C ASP A 62 4.93 -10.37 9.28
N LEU A 63 5.56 -10.29 10.46
CA LEU A 63 6.67 -9.37 10.72
C LEU A 63 7.87 -9.70 9.84
N LYS A 64 8.30 -10.96 9.77
CA LYS A 64 9.42 -11.37 8.91
C LYS A 64 9.12 -11.14 7.44
N ALA A 65 7.89 -11.42 7.01
CA ALA A 65 7.43 -11.16 5.64
C ALA A 65 7.47 -9.66 5.32
N GLU A 66 6.98 -8.80 6.23
CA GLU A 66 7.01 -7.34 6.08
C GLU A 66 8.44 -6.79 6.06
N MET A 67 9.37 -7.38 6.81
CA MET A 67 10.77 -6.94 6.84
C MET A 67 11.59 -7.52 5.68
N LYS A 68 11.22 -8.69 5.15
CA LYS A 68 11.81 -9.29 3.94
C LYS A 68 11.24 -8.68 2.67
N ALA A 69 10.01 -8.19 2.72
CA ALA A 69 9.43 -7.36 1.68
C ALA A 69 10.22 -6.04 1.66
N CYS A 70 11.14 -5.92 0.70
CA CYS A 70 11.93 -4.72 0.46
C CYS A 70 11.08 -3.58 -0.16
N CYS A 71 9.86 -3.34 0.31
CA CYS A 71 9.04 -2.23 -0.13
C CYS A 71 8.34 -1.53 1.06
N PRO A 72 8.21 -0.19 1.05
CA PRO A 72 7.32 0.54 1.93
C PRO A 72 5.90 0.54 1.38
N GLN A 73 4.90 0.34 2.23
CA GLN A 73 3.57 0.88 1.98
C GLN A 73 3.46 2.28 2.58
N PRO A 74 2.77 3.20 1.91
CA PRO A 74 3.06 3.75 0.60
C PRO A 74 3.95 5.01 0.75
N SER A 75 5.15 4.97 0.18
CA SER A 75 5.90 6.19 -0.09
C SER A 75 6.67 5.98 -1.39
N ALA A 76 6.20 6.66 -2.43
CA ALA A 76 6.92 7.01 -3.66
C ALA A 76 8.02 6.03 -4.12
N GLN A 77 7.70 5.13 -5.06
CA GLN A 77 8.73 4.58 -5.95
C GLN A 77 8.24 4.65 -7.39
N ALA A 78 8.75 5.68 -8.07
CA ALA A 78 8.94 5.66 -9.50
C ALA A 78 10.07 4.67 -9.88
N GLU A 79 10.07 4.28 -11.16
CA GLU A 79 11.20 3.84 -11.99
C GLU A 79 11.24 2.34 -12.41
N THR A 80 10.86 2.13 -13.68
CA THR A 80 11.17 1.02 -14.62
C THR A 80 10.84 -0.41 -14.18
N GLY A 81 9.71 -0.98 -14.60
CA GLY A 81 9.68 -1.78 -15.83
C GLY A 81 8.45 -2.67 -16.01
N GLU A 82 7.41 -2.47 -15.19
CA GLU A 82 6.13 -3.19 -15.32
C GLU A 82 5.00 -2.22 -14.98
N ILE A 83 3.96 -2.20 -15.81
CA ILE A 83 2.80 -1.35 -15.59
C ILE A 83 1.93 -2.04 -14.54
N LYS A 84 2.15 -1.70 -13.27
CA LYS A 84 1.49 -2.33 -12.12
C LYS A 84 0.18 -1.65 -11.75
N ILE A 85 -0.72 -1.48 -12.70
CA ILE A 85 -2.06 -0.94 -12.42
C ILE A 85 -2.97 -2.10 -12.02
N HIS A 86 -3.59 -2.02 -10.84
CA HIS A 86 -4.54 -3.02 -10.37
C HIS A 86 -5.71 -2.37 -9.63
N LYS A 87 -6.84 -3.09 -9.54
CA LYS A 87 -8.11 -2.60 -9.00
C LYS A 87 -8.11 -2.08 -7.56
N GLY A 88 -7.10 -2.46 -6.78
CA GLY A 88 -6.96 -2.04 -5.37
C GLY A 88 -6.16 -0.76 -5.18
N MET A 89 -5.58 -0.19 -6.24
CA MET A 89 -4.87 1.09 -6.15
C MET A 89 -5.87 2.23 -5.99
N LYS A 90 -5.45 3.29 -5.30
CA LYS A 90 -6.20 4.54 -5.21
C LYS A 90 -6.23 5.25 -6.56
N THR A 91 -7.33 5.91 -6.86
CA THR A 91 -7.51 6.65 -8.12
C THR A 91 -6.46 7.77 -8.30
N THR A 92 -6.11 8.49 -7.23
CA THR A 92 -5.00 9.47 -7.23
C THR A 92 -3.63 8.82 -7.36
N GLU A 93 -3.42 7.62 -6.80
CA GLU A 93 -2.13 6.93 -6.90
C GLU A 93 -1.84 6.54 -8.36
N VAL A 94 -2.83 6.01 -9.07
CA VAL A 94 -2.70 5.68 -10.49
C VAL A 94 -2.49 6.94 -11.32
N THR A 95 -3.27 8.00 -11.12
CA THR A 95 -3.18 9.20 -11.96
C THR A 95 -1.93 10.05 -11.70
N ASN A 96 -1.34 9.96 -10.50
CA ASN A 96 -0.04 10.58 -10.20
C ASN A 96 1.13 9.76 -10.75
N THR A 97 1.07 8.43 -10.63
CA THR A 97 2.13 7.54 -11.14
C THR A 97 2.10 7.45 -12.67
N TYR A 98 0.91 7.48 -13.24
CA TYR A 98 0.64 7.26 -14.65
C TYR A 98 -0.28 8.36 -15.21
N PRO A 99 0.27 9.53 -15.55
CA PRO A 99 -0.53 10.64 -16.08
C PRO A 99 -1.30 10.27 -17.36
N ALA A 100 -0.76 9.34 -18.18
CA ALA A 100 -1.44 8.79 -19.35
C ALA A 100 -2.83 8.19 -19.03
N ALA A 101 -2.96 7.56 -17.86
CA ALA A 101 -4.18 6.90 -17.43
C ALA A 101 -5.32 7.90 -17.18
N LYS A 102 -5.03 9.19 -16.92
CA LYS A 102 -6.06 10.24 -16.72
C LYS A 102 -7.06 10.32 -17.87
N SER A 103 -6.60 10.04 -19.10
CA SER A 103 -7.46 9.99 -20.29
C SER A 103 -8.54 8.90 -20.19
N ILE A 104 -8.20 7.74 -19.60
CA ILE A 104 -9.11 6.62 -19.39
C ILE A 104 -10.10 6.93 -18.26
N PHE A 105 -9.65 7.60 -17.19
CA PHE A 105 -10.54 8.09 -16.12
C PHE A 105 -11.62 9.01 -16.70
N VAL A 106 -11.26 9.99 -17.54
CA VAL A 106 -12.25 10.88 -18.18
C VAL A 106 -13.17 10.13 -19.13
N LYS A 107 -12.66 9.11 -19.85
CA LYS A 107 -13.44 8.29 -20.79
C LYS A 107 -14.53 7.48 -20.08
N TYR A 108 -14.22 6.91 -18.92
CA TYR A 108 -15.14 6.03 -18.19
C TYR A 108 -16.00 6.75 -17.15
N PHE A 109 -15.44 7.75 -16.47
CA PHE A 109 -16.10 8.45 -15.36
C PHE A 109 -16.57 9.87 -15.72
N GLY A 110 -16.17 10.38 -16.88
CA GLY A 110 -16.56 11.71 -17.37
C GLY A 110 -15.58 12.84 -16.97
N LYS A 111 -15.83 14.04 -17.51
CA LYS A 111 -14.95 15.21 -17.34
C LYS A 111 -14.85 15.72 -15.89
N GLY A 112 -15.88 15.48 -15.07
CA GLY A 112 -15.91 15.83 -13.64
C GLY A 112 -15.34 14.76 -12.70
N CYS A 113 -14.70 13.71 -13.23
CA CYS A 113 -14.13 12.64 -12.41
C CYS A 113 -13.14 13.17 -11.36
N PHE A 114 -12.32 14.16 -11.73
CA PHE A 114 -11.30 14.74 -10.85
C PHE A 114 -11.84 15.75 -9.85
N ASP A 115 -13.07 16.24 -10.06
CA ASP A 115 -13.77 17.15 -9.15
C ASP A 115 -14.65 16.39 -8.14
N CYS A 116 -14.72 15.06 -8.25
CA CYS A 116 -15.47 14.23 -7.30
C CYS A 116 -14.80 14.27 -5.92
N PRO A 117 -15.52 14.57 -4.82
CA PRO A 117 -14.95 14.57 -3.48
C PRO A 117 -14.43 13.20 -3.04
N ALA A 118 -14.91 12.11 -3.64
CA ALA A 118 -14.41 10.76 -3.39
C ALA A 118 -13.09 10.47 -4.14
N PHE A 119 -12.77 11.23 -5.19
CA PHE A 119 -11.58 11.04 -5.98
C PHE A 119 -10.32 11.16 -5.11
N GLY A 120 -9.47 10.14 -5.16
CA GLY A 120 -8.26 10.02 -4.34
C GLY A 120 -8.43 9.36 -2.98
N THR A 121 -9.66 9.30 -2.47
CA THR A 121 -9.97 8.52 -1.27
C THR A 121 -10.41 7.10 -1.61
N GLU A 122 -11.09 6.93 -2.75
CA GLU A 122 -11.56 5.64 -3.26
C GLU A 122 -10.49 4.84 -4.03
N ASP A 123 -10.66 3.52 -4.04
CA ASP A 123 -9.92 2.60 -4.91
C ASP A 123 -10.61 2.46 -6.29
N ILE A 124 -9.88 1.93 -7.26
CA ILE A 124 -10.40 1.76 -8.63
C ILE A 124 -11.62 0.82 -8.65
N ALA A 125 -11.64 -0.25 -7.86
CA ALA A 125 -12.79 -1.16 -7.83
C ALA A 125 -14.05 -0.45 -7.34
N PHE A 126 -13.93 0.39 -6.30
CA PHE A 126 -15.03 1.19 -5.78
C PHE A 126 -15.50 2.23 -6.80
N ALA A 127 -14.58 2.96 -7.44
CA ALA A 127 -14.93 3.91 -8.50
C ALA A 127 -15.66 3.23 -9.67
N CYS A 128 -15.14 2.08 -10.13
CA CYS A 128 -15.78 1.29 -11.17
C CYS A 128 -17.16 0.80 -10.76
N LEU A 129 -17.34 0.34 -9.52
CA LEU A 129 -18.64 -0.07 -8.98
C LEU A 129 -19.64 1.08 -8.98
N MET A 130 -19.24 2.26 -8.50
CA MET A 130 -20.12 3.45 -8.41
C MET A 130 -20.56 3.97 -9.78
N HIS A 131 -19.73 3.78 -10.81
CA HIS A 131 -19.99 4.20 -12.18
C HIS A 131 -20.44 3.06 -13.10
N ASN A 132 -20.86 1.93 -12.54
CA ASN A 132 -21.32 0.73 -13.26
C ASN A 132 -20.39 0.34 -14.43
N THR A 133 -19.08 0.39 -14.16
CA THR A 133 -18.01 0.17 -15.12
C THR A 133 -17.29 -1.13 -14.79
N ASP A 134 -16.92 -1.89 -15.82
CA ASP A 134 -16.11 -3.10 -15.63
C ASP A 134 -14.69 -2.75 -15.20
N VAL A 135 -14.33 -3.16 -13.99
CA VAL A 135 -13.03 -2.88 -13.37
C VAL A 135 -11.86 -3.51 -14.12
N ASN A 136 -12.02 -4.71 -14.68
CA ASN A 136 -10.95 -5.39 -15.40
C ASN A 136 -10.70 -4.68 -16.73
N LYS A 137 -11.78 -4.31 -17.43
CA LYS A 137 -11.71 -3.54 -18.68
C LYS A 137 -11.05 -2.18 -18.45
N PHE A 138 -11.45 -1.48 -17.39
CA PHE A 138 -10.87 -0.19 -17.02
C PHE A 138 -9.37 -0.30 -16.73
N VAL A 139 -8.95 -1.27 -15.89
CA VAL A 139 -7.55 -1.49 -15.56
C VAL A 139 -6.73 -1.82 -16.80
N ASN A 140 -7.22 -2.73 -17.66
CA ASN A 140 -6.54 -3.08 -18.91
C ASN A 140 -6.36 -1.88 -19.84
N GLU A 141 -7.38 -1.02 -19.99
CA GLU A 141 -7.25 0.19 -20.80
C GLU A 141 -6.26 1.19 -20.20
N CYS A 142 -6.21 1.32 -18.86
CA CYS A 142 -5.20 2.14 -18.21
C CYS A 142 -3.78 1.63 -18.49
N VAL A 143 -3.58 0.31 -18.42
CA VAL A 143 -2.29 -0.33 -18.71
C VAL A 143 -1.88 -0.05 -20.15
N GLU A 144 -2.79 -0.26 -21.10
CA GLU A 144 -2.54 -0.04 -22.52
C GLU A 144 -2.24 1.44 -22.85
N ALA A 145 -2.95 2.38 -22.22
CA ALA A 145 -2.69 3.81 -22.40
C ALA A 145 -1.28 4.20 -21.93
N VAL A 146 -0.86 3.67 -20.78
CA VAL A 146 0.50 3.88 -20.26
C VAL A 146 1.54 3.24 -21.16
N ARG A 147 1.28 2.02 -21.63
CA ARG A 147 2.17 1.30 -22.54
C ARG A 147 2.43 2.12 -23.81
N LYS A 148 1.35 2.59 -24.45
CA LYS A 148 1.42 3.43 -25.64
C LYS A 148 2.17 4.74 -25.40
N GLU A 149 1.95 5.40 -24.26
CA GLU A 149 2.70 6.62 -23.92
C GLU A 149 4.20 6.33 -23.78
N ARG A 150 4.57 5.22 -23.15
CA ARG A 150 5.97 4.80 -23.00
C ARG A 150 6.62 4.44 -24.34
N GLU A 151 5.89 3.74 -25.21
CA GLU A 151 6.35 3.42 -26.57
C GLU A 151 6.53 4.69 -27.42
N ALA A 152 5.58 5.63 -27.35
CA ALA A 152 5.68 6.92 -28.04
C ALA A 152 6.86 7.77 -27.53
N LYS A 153 7.10 7.81 -26.22
CA LYS A 153 8.25 8.51 -25.63
C LYS A 153 9.58 7.83 -25.96
N ALA A 154 9.62 6.50 -26.03
CA ALA A 154 10.82 5.76 -26.42
C ALA A 154 11.17 5.97 -27.91
N GLY A 155 10.17 6.08 -28.79
CA GLY A 155 10.38 6.41 -30.20
C GLY A 155 10.76 7.88 -30.45
N ALA A 156 10.33 8.81 -29.59
CA ALA A 156 10.62 10.24 -29.74
C ALA A 156 12.04 10.66 -29.26
N GLY A 157 12.77 9.79 -28.58
CA GLY A 157 14.13 10.06 -28.08
C GLY A 157 15.27 9.73 -29.04
N LEU A 158 14.96 9.37 -30.30
CA LEU A 158 15.93 8.93 -31.32
C LEU A 158 15.90 9.79 -32.60
N ALA A 159 15.48 11.05 -32.50
CA ALA A 159 15.49 12.01 -33.61
C ALA A 159 16.36 13.23 -33.28
#